data_AF-A0A2E9ZP80-F1
#
_entry.id   AF-A0A2E9ZP80-F1
#
_cell.length_a   1.000
_cell.length_b   1.000
_cell.length_c   1.000
_cell.angle_alpha   90.00
_cell.angle_beta   90.00
_cell.angle_gamma   90.00
#
_symmetry.space_group_name_H-M   'P 1'
#
loop_
_entity.id
_entity.type
_entity.pdbx_description
1 polymer ?
#
loop_
_entity_poly.entity_id
_entity_poly.type
_entity_poly.pdbx_seq_one_letter_code
_entity_poly.pdbx_strand_id
1 'polypeptide(L)' 'MRHKPIKNKLFSENRKRLTTLLAPKSLAVINANDLLPVNADATLVMHPNSDLFFLSGIEQEESILLIFPDAAEEKNRE' A
#
# COMPACT_ATOMS: atom_id res chain seq x y z
N MET A 1 16.90 -6.15 2.91
CA MET A 1 15.69 -5.71 3.64
C MET A 1 15.92 -5.90 5.12
N ARG A 2 15.34 -5.04 5.97
CA ARG A 2 15.54 -5.08 7.44
C ARG A 2 14.95 -6.34 8.10
N HIS A 3 14.14 -7.10 7.37
CA HIS A 3 13.51 -8.34 7.83
C HIS A 3 13.65 -9.47 6.80
N LYS A 4 13.38 -10.72 7.25
CA LYS A 4 13.24 -11.88 6.36
C LYS A 4 12.02 -11.71 5.45
N PRO A 5 12.00 -12.34 4.26
CA PRO A 5 10.84 -12.31 3.38
C PRO A 5 9.57 -12.77 4.11
N ILE A 6 8.51 -11.98 3.98
CA ILE A 6 7.18 -12.28 4.53
C ILE A 6 6.39 -13.04 3.47
N LYS A 7 5.56 -14.01 3.88
CA LYS A 7 4.74 -14.78 2.95
C LYS A 7 3.65 -13.91 2.34
N ASN A 8 3.56 -13.89 1.00
CA ASN A 8 2.58 -13.10 0.24
C ASN A 8 1.12 -13.37 0.64
N LYS A 9 0.83 -14.56 1.16
CA LYS A 9 -0.50 -14.95 1.66
C LYS A 9 -1.03 -14.01 2.75
N LEU A 10 -0.15 -13.45 3.59
CA LEU A 10 -0.55 -12.50 4.62
C LEU A 10 -1.16 -11.23 4.01
N PHE A 11 -0.50 -10.65 3.02
CA PHE A 11 -0.92 -9.41 2.37
C PHE A 11 -2.22 -9.58 1.59
N SER A 12 -2.39 -10.71 0.88
CA SER A 12 -3.65 -10.98 0.18
C SER A 12 -4.83 -11.21 1.12
N GLU A 13 -4.61 -11.84 2.28
CA GLU A 13 -5.64 -11.96 3.32
C GLU A 13 -6.01 -10.59 3.92
N ASN A 14 -5.03 -9.71 4.13
CA ASN A 14 -5.28 -8.35 4.63
C ASN A 14 -6.11 -7.53 3.64
N ARG A 15 -5.79 -7.56 2.34
CA ARG A 15 -6.58 -6.88 1.31
C ARG A 15 -8.01 -7.44 1.21
N LYS A 16 -8.19 -8.76 1.31
CA LYS A 16 -9.53 -9.38 1.37
C LYS A 16 -10.35 -8.89 2.55
N ARG A 17 -9.74 -8.67 3.71
CA ARG A 17 -10.46 -8.10 4.86
C ARG A 17 -10.89 -6.66 4.56
N LEU A 18 -9.99 -5.85 4.00
CA LEU A 18 -10.30 -4.47 3.63
C LEU A 18 -11.43 -4.40 2.58
N THR A 19 -11.42 -5.25 1.56
CA THR A 19 -12.46 -5.23 0.50
C THR A 19 -13.85 -5.51 1.03
N THR A 20 -14.01 -6.31 2.08
CA THR A 20 -15.32 -6.56 2.71
C THR A 20 -15.90 -5.34 3.43
N LEU A 21 -15.07 -4.34 3.72
CA LEU A 21 -15.45 -3.10 4.40
C LEU A 21 -15.65 -1.93 3.43
N LEU A 22 -15.27 -2.10 2.15
CA LEU A 22 -15.42 -1.05 1.14
C LEU A 22 -16.89 -0.87 0.76
N ALA A 23 -17.28 0.38 0.53
CA ALA A 23 -18.57 0.67 -0.06
C ALA A 23 -18.62 0.11 -1.50
N PRO A 24 -19.81 -0.30 -1.99
CA PRO A 24 -19.94 -0.75 -3.37
C PRO A 24 -19.42 0.31 -4.35
N LYS A 25 -18.70 -0.14 -5.39
CA LYS A 25 -18.14 0.71 -6.46
C LYS A 25 -17.17 1.78 -5.95
N SER A 26 -16.44 1.51 -4.86
CA SER A 26 -15.39 2.40 -4.35
C SER A 26 -13.99 1.90 -4.68
N LEU A 27 -13.07 2.85 -4.90
CA LEU A 27 -11.64 2.62 -5.10
C LEU A 27 -10.90 3.07 -3.84
N ALA A 28 -10.13 2.17 -3.23
CA ALA A 28 -9.17 2.54 -2.20
C ALA A 28 -7.82 2.89 -2.85
N VAL A 29 -7.26 4.03 -2.45
CA VAL A 29 -5.95 4.51 -2.88
C VAL A 29 -5.08 4.68 -1.65
N ILE A 30 -3.97 3.93 -1.59
CA ILE A 30 -3.03 3.98 -0.48
C ILE A 30 -1.68 4.44 -1.02
N ASN A 31 -1.19 5.55 -0.50
CA ASN A 31 0.07 6.16 -0.94
C ASN A 31 1.21 5.83 0.03
N ALA A 32 2.42 5.78 -0.50
CA ALA A 32 3.64 5.85 0.31
C ALA A 32 3.72 7.20 1.04
N ASN A 33 4.49 7.22 2.13
CA ASN A 33 4.83 8.48 2.78
C ASN A 33 5.86 9.24 1.94
N ASP A 34 5.75 10.57 1.94
CA ASP A 34 6.77 11.44 1.36
C ASP A 34 8.07 11.43 2.18
N LEU A 35 9.19 11.76 1.53
CA LEU A 35 10.41 12.09 2.25
C LEU A 35 10.28 13.45 2.90
N LEU A 36 10.43 13.47 4.22
CA LEU A 36 10.40 14.69 4.99
C LEU A 36 11.73 15.44 4.81
N PRO A 37 11.71 16.71 4.38
CA PRO A 37 12.92 17.52 4.28
C PRO A 37 13.42 17.94 5.67
N VAL A 38 14.73 18.12 5.80
CA VAL A 38 15.33 18.82 6.96
C VAL A 38 15.81 20.21 6.55
N ASN A 39 16.81 20.31 5.66
CA ASN A 39 17.39 21.57 5.21
C ASN A 39 18.08 21.42 3.84
N ALA A 40 17.89 22.38 2.95
CA ALA A 40 18.41 22.34 1.58
C ALA A 40 18.13 20.98 0.92
N ASP A 41 19.16 20.23 0.53
CA ASP A 41 19.06 18.93 -0.14
C ASP A 41 18.99 17.73 0.83
N ALA A 42 18.96 17.97 2.15
CA ALA A 42 18.94 16.91 3.15
C ALA A 42 17.51 16.50 3.54
N THR A 43 17.32 15.19 3.74
CA THR A 43 16.05 14.55 4.09
C THR A 43 16.17 13.70 5.35
N LEU A 44 15.06 13.48 6.06
CA LEU A 44 14.96 12.49 7.11
C LEU A 44 15.00 11.07 6.52
N VAL A 45 15.38 10.11 7.36
CA VAL A 45 15.29 8.69 7.00
C VAL A 45 13.83 8.37 6.66
N MET A 46 13.63 7.72 5.52
CA MET A 46 12.31 7.30 5.07
C MET A 46 11.67 6.35 6.08
N HIS A 47 10.42 6.66 6.44
CA HIS A 47 9.58 5.83 7.29
C HIS A 47 8.42 5.29 6.45
N PRO A 48 8.39 3.98 6.16
CA PRO A 48 7.36 3.37 5.34
C PRO A 48 5.96 3.64 5.88
N ASN A 49 5.01 3.89 4.97
CA ASN A 49 3.61 4.00 5.36
C ASN A 49 3.14 2.64 5.90
N SER A 50 2.65 2.62 7.15
CA SER A 50 2.29 1.37 7.83
C SER A 50 1.09 0.68 7.19
N ASP A 51 0.11 1.43 6.68
CA ASP A 51 -1.06 0.87 6.01
C ASP A 51 -0.67 0.27 4.64
N LEU A 52 0.16 0.98 3.87
CA LEU A 52 0.70 0.47 2.61
C LEU A 52 1.48 -0.83 2.85
N PHE A 53 2.38 -0.83 3.84
CA PHE A 53 3.16 -2.01 4.18
C PHE A 53 2.27 -3.16 4.66
N PHE A 54 1.26 -2.88 5.49
CA PHE A 54 0.34 -3.90 5.99
C PHE A 54 -0.44 -4.60 4.86
N LEU A 55 -0.78 -3.87 3.79
CA LEU A 55 -1.57 -4.37 2.67
C LEU A 55 -0.73 -4.96 1.52
N SER A 56 0.55 -4.58 1.40
CA SER A 56 1.39 -4.94 0.24
C SER A 56 2.79 -5.46 0.58
N GLY A 57 3.34 -5.13 1.75
CA GLY A 57 4.73 -5.37 2.11
C GLY A 57 5.72 -4.41 1.41
N ILE A 58 5.23 -3.37 0.72
CA ILE A 58 6.06 -2.39 0.03
C ILE A 58 6.53 -1.33 1.03
N GLU A 59 7.84 -1.10 1.06
CA GLU A 59 8.52 -0.07 1.87
C GLU A 59 9.15 1.03 1.02
N GLN A 60 8.87 1.05 -0.29
CA GLN A 60 9.49 1.95 -1.25
C GLN A 60 8.74 3.29 -1.32
N GLU A 61 9.49 4.33 -1.64
CA GLU A 61 8.97 5.67 -1.95
C GLU A 61 8.13 5.61 -3.24
N GLU A 62 7.37 6.68 -3.49
CA GLU A 62 6.62 6.90 -4.74
C GLU A 62 5.73 5.71 -5.16
N SER A 63 5.27 4.94 -4.19
CA SER A 63 4.46 3.74 -4.40
C SER A 63 2.99 4.02 -4.10
N ILE A 64 2.10 3.50 -4.95
CA ILE A 64 0.65 3.61 -4.78
C ILE A 64 0.03 2.22 -4.93
N LEU A 65 -0.78 1.83 -3.95
CA LEU A 65 -1.62 0.64 -4.01
C LEU A 65 -3.06 1.03 -4.32
N LEU A 66 -3.61 0.46 -5.38
CA LEU A 66 -4.99 0.62 -5.78
C LEU A 66 -5.75 -0.68 -5.50
N ILE A 67 -6.90 -0.59 -4.82
CA ILE A 67 -7.76 -1.74 -4.55
C ILE A 67 -9.18 -1.39 -4.99
N PHE A 68 -9.66 -2.10 -6.02
CA PHE A 68 -11.00 -1.90 -6.57
C PHE A 68 -11.69 -3.24 -6.89
N PRO A 69 -12.40 -3.85 -5.93
CA PRO A 69 -13.02 -5.16 -6.13
C PRO A 69 -14.13 -5.14 -7.20
N ASP A 70 -14.84 -4.02 -7.32
CA ASP A 70 -15.98 -3.84 -8.23
C ASP A 70 -15.57 -3.23 -9.58
N ALA A 71 -14.28 -3.32 -9.96
CA ALA A 71 -13.82 -2.76 -11.22
C ALA A 71 -14.58 -3.36 -12.41
N ALA A 72 -14.97 -2.51 -13.35
CA ALA A 72 -15.70 -2.94 -14.55
C ALA A 72 -14.88 -3.91 -15.40
N GLU A 73 -13.59 -3.60 -15.54
CA GLU A 73 -12.60 -4.43 -16.22
C GLU A 73 -12.03 -5.47 -15.26
N GLU A 74 -12.11 -6.76 -15.60
CA GLU A 74 -11.63 -7.86 -14.74
C GLU A 74 -10.13 -7.73 -14.43
N LYS A 75 -9.33 -7.27 -15.40
CA LYS A 75 -7.89 -6.99 -15.23
C LYS A 75 -7.55 -5.92 -14.18
N ASN A 76 -8.54 -5.13 -13.76
CA ASN A 76 -8.40 -4.06 -12.77
C ASN A 76 -9.02 -4.45 -11.42
N ARG A 77 -9.54 -5.68 -11.29
CA ARG A 77 -10.03 -6.23 -10.02
C ARG A 77 -8.84 -6.80 -9.26
N GLU A 78 -8.26 -5.95 -8.41
CA GLU A 78 -7.04 -6.20 -7.59
C GLU A 78 -5.72 -6.20 -8.37
#